data_AF-A0A2G4I8G6-F1
#
_entry.id   AF-A0A2G4I8G6-F1
#
_cell.length_a   1.000
_cell.length_b   1.000
_cell.length_c   1.000
_cell.angle_alpha   90.00
_cell.angle_beta   90.00
_cell.angle_gamma   90.00
#
_symmetry.space_group_name_H-M   'P 1'
#
loop_
_entity.id
_entity.type
_entity.pdbx_description
1 polymer ?
#
loop_
_entity_poly.entity_id
_entity_poly.type
_entity_poly.pdbx_seq_one_letter_code
_entity_poly.pdbx_strand_id
1 'polypeptide(L)'
;MNETPYTIAIKQRGKAQEFRGTIRHGQTNMVHSFEMKKAPPPDLAKLNQRQPPALKTTLVIGLWTALLAVGMAALLVAAQNFLLRRALFNVKEAGLVLGGGILAGLISGAVSQHLFALGANSVAAQLSETDAERVLPLIIKSGQVVGWSLLGALLGFGLAFFIPNLPKFRAGLAGLIGGGLGAAAFLFALAKSGEVSGRLVGAAILGLTIGVVVALVERLAREAALIVHWHENERTVINLGAVPVILGSSPEAHLYLPKHKGFPPITAIVTFREGRVQMENKLSNSTHTLASGNKLQIGDLWIEIQTDTK
;
A
#
# COMPACT_ATOMS: atom_id res chain seq x y z
N MET A 1 -11.63 -77.40 33.88
CA MET A 1 -11.65 -75.93 33.89
C MET A 1 -12.55 -75.48 32.75
N ASN A 2 -13.65 -74.77 33.03
CA ASN A 2 -14.59 -74.36 31.99
C ASN A 2 -14.03 -73.18 31.21
N GLU A 3 -13.67 -73.42 29.95
CA GLU A 3 -13.35 -72.37 28.98
C GLU A 3 -14.61 -71.97 28.23
N THR A 4 -14.91 -70.67 28.20
CA THR A 4 -16.06 -70.15 27.47
C THR A 4 -15.59 -69.70 26.08
N PRO A 5 -16.12 -70.25 24.98
CA PRO A 5 -15.79 -69.79 23.65
C PRO A 5 -16.44 -68.43 23.37
N TYR A 6 -15.74 -67.57 22.64
CA TYR A 6 -16.25 -66.27 22.21
C TYR A 6 -15.88 -66.01 20.74
N THR A 7 -16.71 -65.19 20.07
CA THR A 7 -16.45 -64.66 18.74
C THR A 7 -16.72 -63.16 18.76
N ILE A 8 -15.74 -62.36 18.33
CA ILE A 8 -15.84 -60.90 18.23
C ILE A 8 -15.65 -60.54 16.76
N ALA A 9 -16.60 -59.81 16.19
CA ALA A 9 -16.49 -59.28 14.85
C ALA A 9 -16.21 -57.77 14.89
N ILE A 10 -15.20 -57.32 14.15
CA ILE A 10 -14.90 -55.90 13.96
C ILE A 10 -15.26 -55.54 12.52
N LYS A 11 -16.14 -54.56 12.34
CA LYS A 11 -16.57 -54.07 11.02
C LYS A 11 -15.91 -52.72 10.73
N GLN A 12 -15.06 -52.67 9.71
CA GLN A 12 -14.40 -51.44 9.27
C GLN A 12 -14.56 -51.25 7.76
N ARG A 13 -15.04 -50.07 7.33
CA ARG A 13 -15.27 -49.71 5.91
C ARG A 13 -16.02 -50.78 5.11
N GLY A 14 -17.04 -51.39 5.71
CA GLY A 14 -17.90 -52.40 5.07
C GLY A 14 -17.34 -53.82 5.05
N LYS A 15 -16.09 -54.05 5.46
CA LYS A 15 -15.52 -55.39 5.65
C LYS A 15 -15.59 -55.79 7.13
N ALA A 16 -16.07 -56.99 7.41
CA ALA A 16 -16.10 -57.56 8.74
C ALA A 16 -14.96 -58.57 8.89
N GLN A 17 -14.21 -58.46 9.99
CA GLN A 17 -13.18 -59.41 10.36
C GLN A 17 -13.57 -60.04 11.70
N GLU A 18 -13.67 -61.37 11.73
CA GLU A 18 -14.02 -62.13 12.93
C GLU A 18 -12.78 -62.65 13.64
N PHE A 19 -12.80 -62.57 14.96
CA PHE A 19 -11.79 -63.12 15.87
C PHE A 19 -12.48 -64.11 16.80
N ARG A 20 -11.98 -65.34 16.87
CA ARG A 20 -12.54 -66.41 17.71
C ARG A 20 -11.49 -66.86 18.72
N GLY A 21 -11.93 -67.15 19.95
CA GLY A 21 -11.04 -67.60 21.01
C GLY A 21 -11.81 -68.20 22.20
N THR A 22 -11.07 -68.61 23.23
CA THR A 22 -11.63 -69.08 24.50
C THR A 22 -11.14 -68.21 25.65
N ILE A 23 -11.97 -68.06 26.70
CA ILE A 23 -11.64 -67.27 27.88
C ILE A 23 -12.01 -68.04 29.15
N ARG A 24 -11.19 -67.88 30.20
CA ARG A 24 -11.43 -68.45 31.53
C ARG A 24 -11.99 -67.37 32.46
N HIS A 25 -12.71 -67.79 33.49
CA HIS A 25 -13.25 -66.86 34.48
C HIS A 25 -12.10 -66.07 35.15
N GLY A 26 -12.17 -64.73 35.09
CA GLY A 26 -11.14 -63.82 35.61
C GLY A 26 -9.98 -63.50 34.65
N GLN A 27 -9.90 -64.15 33.48
CA GLN A 27 -8.86 -63.88 32.48
C GLN A 27 -9.30 -62.75 31.53
N THR A 28 -8.41 -61.82 31.23
CA THR A 28 -8.61 -60.78 30.20
C THR A 28 -7.70 -61.09 29.02
N ASN A 29 -8.27 -61.23 27.82
CA ASN A 29 -7.51 -61.44 26.58
C ASN A 29 -7.67 -60.22 25.67
N MET A 30 -6.55 -59.62 25.27
CA MET A 30 -6.54 -58.56 24.27
C MET A 30 -6.69 -59.16 22.87
N VAL A 31 -7.84 -58.93 22.24
CA VAL A 31 -8.19 -59.55 20.95
C VAL A 31 -7.68 -58.72 19.76
N HIS A 32 -7.71 -57.39 19.87
CA HIS A 32 -7.20 -56.49 18.85
C HIS A 32 -6.95 -55.10 19.45
N SER A 33 -5.82 -54.46 19.13
CA SER A 33 -5.57 -53.05 19.44
C SER A 33 -5.69 -52.22 18.16
N PHE A 34 -6.35 -51.07 18.26
CA PHE A 34 -6.42 -50.11 17.17
C PHE A 34 -5.67 -48.85 17.58
N GLU A 35 -4.71 -48.42 16.75
CA GLU A 35 -4.21 -47.06 16.81
C GLU A 35 -5.21 -46.17 16.08
N MET A 36 -6.06 -45.47 16.84
CA MET A 36 -6.87 -44.40 16.28
C MET A 36 -5.95 -43.24 15.94
N LYS A 37 -5.55 -43.15 14.66
CA LYS A 37 -4.97 -41.91 14.13
C LYS A 37 -6.01 -40.82 14.39
N LYS A 38 -5.71 -39.92 15.33
CA LYS A 38 -6.63 -38.86 15.79
C LYS A 38 -7.20 -38.20 14.54
N ALA A 39 -8.53 -38.16 14.42
CA ALA A 39 -9.14 -37.45 13.30
C ALA A 39 -8.57 -36.03 13.30
N PRO A 40 -8.09 -35.52 12.15
CA PRO A 40 -7.57 -34.17 12.09
C PRO A 40 -8.64 -33.23 12.67
N PRO A 41 -8.24 -32.22 13.47
CA PRO A 41 -9.14 -31.19 13.96
C PRO A 41 -10.08 -30.73 12.82
N PRO A 42 -11.35 -30.40 13.09
CA PRO A 42 -12.30 -29.95 12.06
C PRO A 42 -11.76 -28.80 11.18
N ASP A 43 -10.76 -28.06 11.65
CA ASP A 43 -10.04 -27.05 10.88
C ASP A 43 -9.03 -27.58 9.85
N LEU A 44 -8.37 -28.71 10.10
CA LEU A 44 -7.43 -29.34 9.17
C LEU A 44 -8.15 -30.11 8.05
N ALA A 45 -9.34 -30.67 8.33
CA ALA A 45 -10.19 -31.25 7.29
C ALA A 45 -10.74 -30.18 6.32
N LYS A 46 -10.90 -28.93 6.78
CA LYS A 46 -11.23 -27.77 5.93
C LYS A 46 -10.04 -27.32 5.08
N LEU A 47 -8.81 -27.49 5.54
CA LEU A 47 -7.60 -27.23 4.73
C LEU A 47 -7.47 -28.22 3.56
N ASN A 48 -8.00 -29.45 3.70
CA ASN A 48 -8.01 -30.45 2.62
C ASN A 48 -9.18 -30.24 1.62
N GLN A 49 -10.16 -29.39 1.95
CA GLN A 49 -11.13 -28.86 0.99
C GLN A 49 -10.47 -27.72 0.21
N ARG A 50 -9.61 -28.12 -0.72
CA ARG A 50 -9.01 -27.31 -1.79
C ARG A 50 -10.08 -26.45 -2.46
N GLN A 51 -10.10 -25.16 -2.15
CA GLN A 51 -10.60 -24.16 -3.09
C GLN A 51 -9.40 -23.31 -3.52
N PRO A 52 -9.16 -23.10 -4.84
CA PRO A 52 -8.36 -21.97 -5.27
C PRO A 52 -8.93 -20.71 -4.59
N PRO A 53 -8.14 -19.63 -4.39
CA PRO A 53 -8.63 -18.43 -3.71
C PRO A 53 -9.95 -18.08 -4.39
N ALA A 54 -11.06 -18.24 -3.65
CA ALA A 54 -12.37 -18.14 -4.26
C ALA A 54 -12.38 -16.78 -4.96
N LEU A 55 -12.74 -16.73 -6.24
CA LEU A 55 -12.75 -15.48 -7.02
C LEU A 55 -13.42 -14.36 -6.21
N LYS A 56 -14.48 -14.73 -5.48
CA LYS A 56 -15.17 -13.92 -4.48
C LYS A 56 -14.23 -13.30 -3.43
N THR A 57 -13.37 -14.08 -2.77
CA THR A 57 -12.42 -13.59 -1.76
C THR A 57 -11.38 -12.65 -2.37
N THR A 58 -10.83 -12.99 -3.54
CA THR A 58 -9.89 -12.12 -4.26
C THR A 58 -10.54 -10.79 -4.62
N LEU A 59 -11.77 -10.82 -5.13
CA LEU A 59 -12.54 -9.62 -5.47
C LEU A 59 -12.87 -8.78 -4.24
N VAL A 60 -13.29 -9.40 -3.13
CA VAL A 60 -13.60 -8.68 -1.89
C VAL A 60 -12.35 -8.00 -1.32
N ILE A 61 -11.22 -8.70 -1.26
CA ILE A 61 -9.97 -8.12 -0.76
C ILE A 61 -9.49 -7.01 -1.70
N GLY A 62 -9.53 -7.25 -3.01
CA GLY A 62 -9.19 -6.28 -4.04
C GLY A 62 -10.04 -5.01 -3.96
N LEU A 63 -11.35 -5.16 -3.75
CA LEU A 63 -12.27 -4.03 -3.61
C LEU A 63 -11.99 -3.22 -2.34
N TRP A 64 -11.73 -3.89 -1.21
CA TRP A 64 -11.31 -3.21 0.02
C TRP A 64 -10.00 -2.46 -0.15
N THR A 65 -9.01 -3.08 -0.80
CA THR A 65 -7.73 -2.41 -1.07
C THR A 65 -7.89 -1.27 -2.06
N ALA A 66 -8.75 -1.38 -3.07
CA ALA A 66 -9.11 -0.29 -3.98
C ALA A 66 -9.76 0.88 -3.24
N LEU A 67 -10.71 0.62 -2.35
CA LEU A 67 -11.36 1.66 -1.55
C LEU A 67 -10.33 2.43 -0.70
N LEU A 68 -9.44 1.70 -0.02
CA LEU A 68 -8.37 2.31 0.78
C LEU A 68 -7.39 3.08 -0.11
N ALA A 69 -6.99 2.52 -1.25
CA ALA A 69 -6.09 3.15 -2.21
C ALA A 69 -6.65 4.48 -2.72
N VAL A 70 -7.92 4.50 -3.12
CA VAL A 70 -8.62 5.72 -3.55
C VAL A 70 -8.68 6.74 -2.43
N GLY A 71 -9.09 6.33 -1.22
CA GLY A 71 -9.17 7.23 -0.06
C GLY A 71 -7.82 7.86 0.28
N MET A 72 -6.76 7.06 0.31
CA MET A 72 -5.40 7.54 0.58
C MET A 72 -4.88 8.45 -0.53
N ALA A 73 -5.03 8.05 -1.80
CA ALA A 73 -4.62 8.87 -2.94
C ALA A 73 -5.36 10.21 -2.95
N ALA A 74 -6.66 10.22 -2.67
CA ALA A 74 -7.45 11.42 -2.55
C ALA A 74 -6.93 12.32 -1.43
N LEU A 75 -6.71 11.79 -0.23
CA LEU A 75 -6.20 12.58 0.89
C LEU A 75 -4.81 13.16 0.61
N LEU A 76 -3.90 12.40 0.00
CA LEU A 76 -2.55 12.86 -0.32
C LEU A 76 -2.58 13.97 -1.39
N VAL A 77 -3.37 13.80 -2.45
CA VAL A 77 -3.51 14.81 -3.51
C VAL A 77 -4.22 16.06 -3.00
N ALA A 78 -5.29 15.91 -2.21
CA ALA A 78 -6.00 17.02 -1.58
C ALA A 78 -5.09 17.82 -0.65
N ALA A 79 -4.30 17.13 0.19
CA ALA A 79 -3.34 17.76 1.08
C ALA A 79 -2.29 18.55 0.29
N GLN A 80 -1.73 17.96 -0.77
CA GLN A 80 -0.76 18.64 -1.63
C GLN A 80 -1.36 19.89 -2.30
N ASN A 81 -2.56 19.76 -2.86
CA ASN A 81 -3.24 20.88 -3.51
C ASN A 81 -3.62 21.98 -2.52
N PHE A 82 -4.04 21.61 -1.31
CA PHE A 82 -4.31 22.56 -0.23
C PHE A 82 -3.05 23.35 0.15
N LEU A 83 -1.90 22.69 0.32
CA LEU A 83 -0.61 23.33 0.62
C LEU A 83 -0.13 24.28 -0.50
N LEU A 84 -0.52 23.99 -1.76
CA LEU A 84 -0.23 24.83 -2.92
C LEU A 84 -1.30 25.91 -3.18
N ARG A 85 -2.30 26.03 -2.30
CA ARG A 85 -3.46 26.94 -2.43
C ARG A 85 -4.22 26.78 -3.76
N ARG A 86 -4.23 25.56 -4.30
CA ARG A 86 -5.02 25.15 -5.47
C ARG A 86 -6.37 24.60 -5.01
N ALA A 87 -7.31 24.44 -5.95
CA ALA A 87 -8.52 23.67 -5.67
C ALA A 87 -8.15 22.23 -5.28
N LEU A 88 -8.88 21.63 -4.33
CA LEU A 88 -8.55 20.29 -3.80
C LEU A 88 -8.45 19.23 -4.89
N PHE A 89 -9.35 19.30 -5.88
CA PHE A 89 -9.33 18.45 -7.06
C PHE A 89 -9.81 19.23 -8.28
N ASN A 90 -9.20 18.96 -9.42
CA ASN A 90 -9.84 19.19 -10.73
C ASN A 90 -10.41 17.87 -11.28
N VAL A 91 -11.25 17.94 -12.31
CA VAL A 91 -11.91 16.73 -12.89
C VAL A 91 -10.91 15.70 -13.41
N LYS A 92 -9.79 16.16 -14.01
CA LYS A 92 -8.72 15.28 -14.51
C LYS A 92 -8.03 14.55 -13.35
N GLU A 93 -7.70 15.28 -12.28
CA GLU A 93 -7.07 14.78 -11.06
C GLU A 93 -7.99 13.80 -10.33
N ALA A 94 -9.29 14.11 -10.21
CA ALA A 94 -10.27 13.20 -9.63
C ALA A 94 -10.35 11.88 -10.41
N GLY A 95 -10.36 11.95 -11.75
CA GLY A 95 -10.32 10.77 -12.62
C GLY A 95 -9.03 9.95 -12.44
N LEU A 96 -7.87 10.60 -12.33
CA LEU A 96 -6.58 9.95 -12.08
C LEU A 96 -6.51 9.30 -10.69
N VAL A 97 -7.02 9.97 -9.66
CA VAL A 97 -7.07 9.43 -8.28
C VAL A 97 -7.99 8.23 -8.22
N LEU A 98 -9.19 8.31 -8.80
CA LEU A 98 -10.16 7.21 -8.83
C LEU A 98 -9.61 6.02 -9.63
N GLY A 99 -9.24 6.24 -10.89
CA GLY A 99 -8.76 5.19 -11.78
C GLY A 99 -7.45 4.57 -11.29
N GLY A 100 -6.49 5.41 -10.92
CA GLY A 100 -5.18 4.98 -10.40
C GLY A 100 -5.30 4.27 -9.06
N GLY A 101 -6.12 4.77 -8.14
CA GLY A 101 -6.38 4.14 -6.85
C GLY A 101 -7.05 2.77 -6.99
N ILE A 102 -8.08 2.66 -7.84
CA ILE A 102 -8.75 1.37 -8.12
C ILE A 102 -7.75 0.37 -8.69
N LEU A 103 -6.99 0.76 -9.73
CA LEU A 103 -6.00 -0.12 -10.34
C LEU A 103 -4.94 -0.55 -9.33
N ALA A 104 -4.37 0.38 -8.55
CA ALA A 104 -3.36 0.08 -7.56
C ALA A 104 -3.86 -0.90 -6.49
N GLY A 105 -5.08 -0.67 -5.98
CA GLY A 105 -5.69 -1.53 -4.98
C GLY A 105 -6.04 -2.92 -5.52
N LEU A 106 -6.61 -3.02 -6.72
CA LEU A 106 -6.91 -4.31 -7.35
C LEU A 106 -5.64 -5.12 -7.64
N ILE A 107 -4.60 -4.47 -8.18
CA ILE A 107 -3.30 -5.13 -8.46
C ILE A 107 -2.68 -5.62 -7.16
N SER A 108 -2.57 -4.75 -6.14
CA SER A 108 -2.00 -5.13 -4.85
C SER A 108 -2.79 -6.26 -4.17
N GLY A 109 -4.12 -6.14 -4.12
CA GLY A 109 -5.01 -7.13 -3.52
C GLY A 109 -4.94 -8.48 -4.22
N ALA A 110 -4.94 -8.49 -5.56
CA ALA A 110 -4.80 -9.70 -6.35
C ALA A 110 -3.43 -10.35 -6.12
N VAL A 111 -2.34 -9.59 -6.19
CA VAL A 111 -0.98 -10.10 -5.98
C VAL A 111 -0.84 -10.70 -4.58
N SER A 112 -1.33 -10.01 -3.54
CA SER A 112 -1.31 -10.52 -2.16
C SER A 112 -2.06 -11.84 -2.04
N GLN A 113 -3.25 -11.94 -2.65
CA GLN A 113 -4.08 -13.14 -2.61
C GLN A 113 -3.49 -14.31 -3.42
N HIS A 114 -2.86 -14.03 -4.55
CA HIS A 114 -2.19 -15.05 -5.37
C HIS A 114 -0.90 -15.56 -4.72
N LEU A 115 -0.09 -14.68 -4.13
CA LEU A 115 1.08 -15.08 -3.34
C LEU A 115 0.68 -15.95 -2.16
N PHE A 116 -0.40 -15.59 -1.46
CA PHE A 116 -0.97 -16.42 -0.42
C PHE A 116 -1.39 -17.79 -0.96
N ALA A 117 -2.18 -17.83 -2.03
CA ALA A 117 -2.68 -19.08 -2.59
C ALA A 117 -1.54 -19.99 -3.09
N LEU A 118 -0.55 -19.45 -3.80
CA LEU A 118 0.56 -20.24 -4.34
C LEU A 118 1.50 -20.71 -3.22
N GLY A 119 1.86 -19.82 -2.29
CA GLY A 119 2.78 -20.12 -1.19
C GLY A 119 2.17 -21.06 -0.16
N ALA A 120 0.90 -20.87 0.20
CA ALA A 120 0.21 -21.77 1.13
C ALA A 120 0.05 -23.17 0.54
N ASN A 121 -0.32 -23.28 -0.75
CA ASN A 121 -0.54 -24.58 -1.39
C ASN A 121 0.75 -25.37 -1.62
N SER A 122 1.85 -24.71 -1.99
CA SER A 122 3.14 -25.38 -2.24
C SER A 122 3.79 -25.85 -0.96
N VAL A 123 3.74 -25.04 0.11
CA VAL A 123 4.35 -25.35 1.39
C VAL A 123 3.50 -26.33 2.19
N ALA A 124 2.17 -26.19 2.20
CA ALA A 124 1.29 -27.12 2.91
C ALA A 124 1.32 -28.54 2.31
N ALA A 125 1.63 -28.70 1.02
CA ALA A 125 1.72 -30.01 0.38
C ALA A 125 2.95 -30.84 0.79
N GLN A 126 3.95 -30.21 1.42
CA GLN A 126 5.24 -30.84 1.75
C GLN A 126 5.48 -30.99 3.26
N LEU A 127 4.60 -30.43 4.09
CA LEU A 127 4.78 -30.39 5.55
C LEU A 127 3.88 -31.38 6.28
N SER A 128 4.38 -31.90 7.41
CA SER A 128 3.56 -32.63 8.37
C SER A 128 2.56 -31.69 9.07
N GLU A 129 1.42 -32.22 9.53
CA GLU A 129 0.32 -31.42 10.11
C GLU A 129 0.79 -30.49 11.26
N THR A 130 1.73 -30.96 12.09
CA THR A 130 2.31 -30.18 13.19
C THR A 130 3.17 -29.00 12.75
N ASP A 131 3.81 -29.09 11.58
CA ASP A 131 4.65 -28.01 11.05
C ASP A 131 3.82 -27.01 10.27
N ALA A 132 2.76 -27.46 9.60
CA ALA A 132 1.81 -26.61 8.90
C ALA A 132 1.14 -25.59 9.84
N GLU A 133 0.76 -25.99 11.06
CA GLU A 133 0.16 -25.08 12.05
C GLU A 133 1.10 -23.92 12.45
N ARG A 134 2.42 -24.14 12.44
CA ARG A 134 3.40 -23.09 12.77
C ARG A 134 3.73 -22.20 11.57
N VAL A 135 3.84 -22.78 10.38
CA VAL A 135 4.36 -22.08 9.19
C VAL A 135 3.27 -21.31 8.44
N LEU A 136 2.05 -21.84 8.38
CA LEU A 136 0.96 -21.26 7.59
C LEU A 136 0.58 -19.82 8.03
N PRO A 137 0.51 -19.50 9.34
CA PRO A 137 0.27 -18.12 9.78
C PRO A 137 1.37 -17.14 9.35
N LEU A 138 2.63 -17.58 9.26
CA LEU A 138 3.73 -16.73 8.80
C LEU A 138 3.60 -16.42 7.31
N ILE A 139 3.22 -17.40 6.49
CA ILE A 139 3.00 -17.23 5.04
C ILE A 139 1.84 -16.25 4.78
N ILE A 140 0.76 -16.34 5.56
CA ILE A 140 -0.38 -15.41 5.44
C ILE A 140 0.09 -13.98 5.74
N LYS A 141 0.81 -13.79 6.85
CA LYS A 141 1.33 -12.48 7.26
C LYS A 141 2.31 -11.92 6.24
N SER A 142 3.19 -12.74 5.66
CA SER A 142 4.13 -12.28 4.64
C SER A 142 3.43 -11.85 3.36
N GLY A 143 2.41 -12.59 2.90
CA GLY A 143 1.58 -12.19 1.76
C GLY A 143 0.87 -10.85 1.96
N GLN A 144 0.42 -10.58 3.19
CA GLN A 144 -0.14 -9.27 3.56
C GLN A 144 0.93 -8.17 3.52
N VAL A 145 2.12 -8.41 4.08
CA VAL A 145 3.23 -7.45 4.02
C VAL A 145 3.64 -7.14 2.58
N VAL A 146 3.68 -8.14 1.70
CA VAL A 146 3.95 -7.93 0.26
C VAL A 146 2.84 -7.12 -0.40
N GLY A 147 1.57 -7.43 -0.13
CA GLY A 147 0.43 -6.67 -0.64
C GLY A 147 0.49 -5.19 -0.25
N TRP A 148 0.65 -4.92 1.03
CA TRP A 148 0.74 -3.56 1.56
C TRP A 148 1.98 -2.80 1.05
N SER A 149 3.14 -3.47 0.97
CA SER A 149 4.36 -2.90 0.36
C SER A 149 4.14 -2.53 -1.11
N LEU A 150 3.52 -3.42 -1.89
CA LEU A 150 3.20 -3.17 -3.29
C LEU A 150 2.18 -2.03 -3.44
N LEU A 151 1.15 -1.99 -2.60
CA LEU A 151 0.17 -0.89 -2.58
C LEU A 151 0.87 0.44 -2.32
N GLY A 152 1.70 0.49 -1.29
CA GLY A 152 2.48 1.67 -0.95
C GLY A 152 3.37 2.11 -2.12
N ALA A 153 4.07 1.18 -2.76
CA ALA A 153 4.92 1.47 -3.92
C ALA A 153 4.13 2.08 -5.10
N LEU A 154 2.97 1.52 -5.42
CA LEU A 154 2.10 2.02 -6.49
C LEU A 154 1.53 3.41 -6.16
N LEU A 155 1.12 3.64 -4.91
CA LEU A 155 0.63 4.95 -4.47
C LEU A 155 1.74 6.01 -4.47
N GLY A 156 2.92 5.67 -3.94
CA GLY A 156 4.09 6.55 -3.96
C GLY A 156 4.54 6.89 -5.38
N PHE A 157 4.56 5.91 -6.28
CA PHE A 157 4.81 6.15 -7.71
C PHE A 157 3.73 7.05 -8.34
N GLY A 158 2.46 6.82 -7.98
CA GLY A 158 1.31 7.61 -8.42
C GLY A 158 1.41 9.09 -8.04
N LEU A 159 1.91 9.41 -6.85
CA LEU A 159 2.10 10.80 -6.41
C LEU A 159 3.04 11.62 -7.31
N ALA A 160 4.02 10.97 -7.92
CA ALA A 160 4.96 11.64 -8.81
C ALA A 160 4.35 12.13 -10.13
N PHE A 161 3.07 11.82 -10.40
CA PHE A 161 2.31 12.46 -11.48
C PHE A 161 1.64 13.77 -11.05
N PHE A 162 1.45 14.00 -9.76
CA PHE A 162 0.82 15.20 -9.21
C PHE A 162 1.85 16.21 -8.71
N ILE A 163 3.02 15.73 -8.29
CA ILE A 163 4.10 16.57 -7.77
C ILE A 163 5.15 16.80 -8.86
N PRO A 164 5.34 18.05 -9.33
CA PRO A 164 6.33 18.34 -10.36
C PRO A 164 7.74 18.06 -9.84
N ASN A 165 8.58 17.51 -10.72
CA ASN A 165 9.99 17.20 -10.43
C ASN A 165 10.22 16.19 -9.29
N LEU A 166 9.19 15.46 -8.83
CA LEU A 166 9.37 14.35 -7.90
C LEU A 166 9.93 13.11 -8.64
N PRO A 167 11.08 12.55 -8.23
CA PRO A 167 11.63 11.36 -8.86
C PRO A 167 10.75 10.12 -8.63
N LYS A 168 9.99 9.71 -9.66
CA LYS A 168 9.01 8.61 -9.64
C LYS A 168 9.50 7.34 -8.94
N PHE A 169 10.71 6.88 -9.27
CA PHE A 169 11.26 5.65 -8.70
C PHE A 169 11.55 5.80 -7.20
N ARG A 170 12.09 6.94 -6.76
CA ARG A 170 12.34 7.20 -5.33
C ARG A 170 11.03 7.35 -4.55
N ALA A 171 10.02 7.98 -5.15
CA ALA A 171 8.68 8.06 -4.57
C ALA A 171 8.02 6.67 -4.46
N GLY A 172 8.22 5.79 -5.45
CA GLY A 172 7.80 4.39 -5.38
C GLY A 172 8.52 3.61 -4.28
N LEU A 173 9.85 3.77 -4.13
CA LEU A 173 10.60 3.13 -3.04
C LEU A 173 10.18 3.64 -1.65
N ALA A 174 9.95 4.95 -1.52
CA ALA A 174 9.38 5.55 -0.33
C ALA A 174 8.02 4.92 0.02
N GLY A 175 7.19 4.77 -1.01
CA GLY A 175 5.92 4.04 -0.94
C GLY A 175 6.07 2.61 -0.48
N LEU A 176 7.04 1.87 -1.00
CA LEU A 176 7.32 0.48 -0.61
C LEU A 176 7.65 0.37 0.88
N ILE A 177 8.55 1.22 1.37
CA ILE A 177 8.93 1.27 2.80
C ILE A 177 7.71 1.64 3.65
N GLY A 178 6.95 2.66 3.24
CA GLY A 178 5.72 3.07 3.92
C GLY A 178 4.65 1.98 3.93
N GLY A 179 4.55 1.19 2.87
CA GLY A 179 3.67 0.03 2.80
C GLY A 179 4.08 -1.08 3.76
N GLY A 180 5.39 -1.36 3.90
CA GLY A 180 5.89 -2.30 4.90
C GLY A 180 5.60 -1.88 6.34
N LEU A 181 5.80 -0.60 6.67
CA LEU A 181 5.46 -0.05 7.99
C LEU A 181 3.95 -0.03 8.24
N GLY A 182 3.16 0.32 7.21
CA GLY A 182 1.70 0.22 7.24
C GLY A 182 1.21 -1.21 7.47
N ALA A 183 1.88 -2.20 6.88
CA ALA A 183 1.58 -3.61 7.10
C ALA A 183 1.84 -4.05 8.55
N ALA A 184 2.96 -3.62 9.14
CA ALA A 184 3.26 -3.91 10.53
C ALA A 184 2.21 -3.30 11.48
N ALA A 185 1.81 -2.05 11.23
CA ALA A 185 0.75 -1.38 11.98
C ALA A 185 -0.62 -2.08 11.79
N PHE A 186 -0.95 -2.48 10.56
CA PHE A 186 -2.14 -3.27 10.24
C PHE A 186 -2.17 -4.58 11.05
N LEU A 187 -1.09 -5.35 11.03
CA LEU A 187 -0.99 -6.64 11.73
C LEU A 187 -1.11 -6.48 13.25
N PHE A 188 -0.48 -5.44 13.81
CA PHE A 188 -0.56 -5.14 15.23
C PHE A 188 -1.98 -4.73 15.65
N ALA A 189 -2.62 -3.86 14.88
CA ALA A 189 -3.98 -3.40 15.16
C ALA A 189 -5.02 -4.51 14.93
N LEU A 190 -4.82 -5.36 13.91
CA LEU A 190 -5.64 -6.54 13.64
C LEU A 190 -5.70 -7.47 14.86
N ALA A 191 -4.56 -7.70 15.52
CA ALA A 191 -4.47 -8.56 16.69
C ALA A 191 -5.24 -8.04 17.91
N LYS A 192 -5.57 -6.74 17.96
CA LYS A 192 -6.23 -6.11 19.12
C LYS A 192 -7.67 -5.63 18.87
N SER A 193 -7.97 -5.22 17.65
CA SER A 193 -9.15 -4.39 17.34
C SER A 193 -9.98 -4.86 16.14
N GLY A 194 -9.58 -5.98 15.52
CA GLY A 194 -10.30 -6.57 14.38
C GLY A 194 -9.93 -5.98 13.02
N GLU A 195 -10.56 -6.52 11.97
CA GLU A 195 -10.12 -6.34 10.59
C GLU A 195 -10.26 -4.90 10.08
N VAL A 196 -11.42 -4.27 10.29
CA VAL A 196 -11.70 -2.92 9.80
C VAL A 196 -10.77 -1.90 10.44
N SER A 197 -10.64 -1.94 11.77
CA SER A 197 -9.74 -1.07 12.53
C SER A 197 -8.29 -1.28 12.09
N GLY A 198 -7.86 -2.54 11.96
CA GLY A 198 -6.54 -2.87 11.46
C GLY A 198 -6.24 -2.20 10.11
N ARG A 199 -7.16 -2.31 9.15
CA ARG A 199 -7.02 -1.73 7.81
C ARG A 199 -6.91 -0.20 7.85
N LEU A 200 -7.73 0.46 8.66
CA LEU A 200 -7.70 1.92 8.79
C LEU A 200 -6.40 2.41 9.45
N VAL A 201 -5.96 1.75 10.52
CA VAL A 201 -4.69 2.08 11.19
C VAL A 201 -3.50 1.86 10.25
N GLY A 202 -3.46 0.72 9.55
CA GLY A 202 -2.43 0.45 8.56
C GLY A 202 -2.40 1.49 7.43
N ALA A 203 -3.57 1.88 6.92
CA ALA A 203 -3.70 2.90 5.88
C ALA A 203 -3.24 4.28 6.36
N ALA A 204 -3.59 4.66 7.59
CA ALA A 204 -3.14 5.91 8.19
C ALA A 204 -1.61 5.96 8.32
N ILE A 205 -1.00 4.89 8.82
CA ILE A 205 0.46 4.79 8.96
C ILE A 205 1.15 4.76 7.59
N LEU A 206 0.60 4.03 6.62
CA LEU A 206 1.10 4.03 5.23
C LEU A 206 1.08 5.45 4.66
N GLY A 207 -0.07 6.14 4.71
CA GLY A 207 -0.23 7.50 4.18
C GLY A 207 0.72 8.50 4.85
N LEU A 208 0.82 8.45 6.18
CA LEU A 208 1.76 9.28 6.95
C LEU A 208 3.21 9.03 6.53
N THR A 209 3.60 7.75 6.40
CA THR A 209 4.97 7.39 6.02
C THR A 209 5.28 7.86 4.60
N ILE A 210 4.34 7.68 3.66
CA ILE A 210 4.49 8.20 2.30
C ILE A 210 4.72 9.71 2.34
N GLY A 211 3.89 10.46 3.06
CA GLY A 211 4.04 11.91 3.18
C GLY A 211 5.41 12.33 3.72
N VAL A 212 5.86 11.71 4.82
CA VAL A 212 7.16 12.01 5.44
C VAL A 212 8.32 11.68 4.52
N VAL A 213 8.34 10.48 3.93
CA VAL A 213 9.45 10.06 3.08
C VAL A 213 9.47 10.83 1.77
N VAL A 214 8.31 11.13 1.17
CA VAL A 214 8.23 11.99 -0.03
C VAL A 214 8.78 13.38 0.28
N ALA A 215 8.38 14.01 1.38
CA ALA A 215 8.91 15.31 1.78
C ALA A 215 10.44 15.27 1.99
N LEU A 216 10.98 14.18 2.55
CA LEU A 216 12.42 13.99 2.68
C LEU A 216 13.11 13.82 1.32
N VAL A 217 12.55 13.00 0.44
CA VAL A 217 13.08 12.77 -0.92
C VAL A 217 13.05 14.05 -1.73
N GLU A 218 11.98 14.84 -1.64
CA GLU A 218 11.87 16.14 -2.28
C GLU A 218 12.95 17.11 -1.82
N ARG A 219 13.27 17.09 -0.52
CA ARG A 219 14.32 17.95 0.03
C ARG A 219 15.71 17.50 -0.41
N LEU A 220 15.98 16.18 -0.43
CA LEU A 220 17.29 15.63 -0.77
C LEU A 220 17.58 15.60 -2.28
N ALA A 221 16.54 15.54 -3.13
CA ALA A 221 16.67 15.50 -4.58
C ALA A 221 16.64 16.88 -5.23
N ARG A 222 16.52 17.94 -4.43
CA ARG A 222 16.37 19.32 -4.90
C ARG A 222 17.70 19.88 -5.38
N GLU A 223 17.70 20.45 -6.58
CA GLU A 223 18.84 21.20 -7.12
C GLU A 223 18.58 22.72 -7.05
N ALA A 224 17.33 23.12 -7.26
CA ALA A 224 16.85 24.48 -7.07
C ALA A 224 15.40 24.48 -6.60
N ALA A 225 14.97 25.58 -5.98
CA ALA A 225 13.60 25.76 -5.55
C ALA A 225 13.16 27.23 -5.58
N LEU A 226 11.85 27.39 -5.72
CA LEU A 226 11.13 28.63 -5.50
C LEU A 226 10.59 28.63 -4.08
N ILE A 227 11.03 29.59 -3.27
CA ILE A 227 10.47 29.84 -1.95
C ILE A 227 9.44 30.95 -2.09
N VAL A 228 8.17 30.59 -1.97
CA VAL A 228 7.05 31.53 -1.98
C VAL A 228 6.78 31.95 -0.55
N HIS A 229 6.90 33.24 -0.26
CA HIS A 229 6.60 33.83 1.03
C HIS A 229 5.18 34.41 1.01
N TRP A 230 4.26 33.76 1.73
CA TRP A 230 2.87 34.21 1.86
C TRP A 230 2.71 35.23 2.99
N HIS A 231 3.45 35.02 4.07
CA HIS A 231 3.53 35.88 5.24
C HIS A 231 4.90 35.71 5.91
N GLU A 232 5.22 36.47 6.96
CA GLU A 232 6.55 36.44 7.61
C GLU A 232 7.03 35.02 7.98
N ASN A 233 6.10 34.18 8.45
CA ASN A 233 6.35 32.80 8.90
C ASN A 233 5.70 31.72 8.02
N GLU A 234 5.03 32.09 6.92
CA GLU A 234 4.34 31.13 6.06
C GLU A 234 5.03 31.08 4.69
N ARG A 235 5.63 29.92 4.40
CA ARG A 235 6.39 29.70 3.16
C ARG A 235 6.00 28.39 2.51
N THR A 236 5.87 28.40 1.18
CA THR A 236 5.74 27.19 0.37
C THR A 236 6.99 27.05 -0.48
N VAL A 237 7.54 25.84 -0.54
CA VAL A 237 8.72 25.58 -1.36
C VAL A 237 8.36 24.70 -2.54
N ILE A 238 8.64 25.17 -3.76
CA ILE A 238 8.35 24.45 -5.00
C ILE A 238 9.68 24.05 -5.65
N ASN A 239 9.86 22.75 -5.85
CA ASN A 239 11.07 22.20 -6.47
C ASN A 239 11.15 22.58 -7.96
N LEU A 240 12.32 23.07 -8.37
CA LEU A 240 12.67 23.31 -9.76
C LEU A 240 13.46 22.11 -10.31
N GLY A 241 13.22 21.78 -11.57
CA GLY A 241 13.84 20.66 -12.26
C GLY A 241 13.50 20.67 -13.75
N ALA A 242 13.51 19.50 -14.39
CA ALA A 242 13.28 19.37 -15.83
C ALA A 242 11.88 19.84 -16.28
N VAL A 243 10.86 19.67 -15.42
CA VAL A 243 9.50 20.11 -15.70
C VAL A 243 9.36 21.59 -15.29
N PRO A 244 8.92 22.48 -16.20
CA PRO A 244 8.71 23.89 -15.89
C PRO A 244 7.62 24.08 -14.83
N VAL A 245 7.84 25.01 -13.92
CA VAL A 245 6.85 25.44 -12.94
C VAL A 245 6.05 26.60 -13.52
N ILE A 246 4.73 26.49 -13.45
CA ILE A 246 3.78 27.45 -14.03
C ILE A 246 3.14 28.26 -12.92
N LEU A 247 3.19 29.58 -13.04
CA LEU A 247 2.59 30.55 -12.12
C LEU A 247 1.41 31.22 -12.85
N GLY A 248 0.22 31.23 -12.25
CA GLY A 248 -0.94 31.86 -12.90
C GLY A 248 -2.28 31.50 -12.28
N SER A 249 -3.37 31.98 -12.88
CA SER A 249 -4.74 31.74 -12.40
C SER A 249 -5.42 30.50 -13.01
N SER A 250 -4.70 29.74 -13.85
CA SER A 250 -5.20 28.48 -14.40
C SER A 250 -5.26 27.36 -13.35
N PRO A 251 -6.22 26.42 -13.43
CA PRO A 251 -6.19 25.18 -12.65
C PRO A 251 -4.93 24.33 -12.88
N GLU A 252 -4.28 24.51 -14.01
CA GLU A 252 -3.04 23.81 -14.41
C GLU A 252 -1.77 24.54 -13.91
N ALA A 253 -1.92 25.70 -13.25
CA ALA A 253 -0.81 26.38 -12.61
C ALA A 253 -0.34 25.61 -11.36
N HIS A 254 0.98 25.51 -11.21
CA HIS A 254 1.62 24.85 -10.07
C HIS A 254 1.61 25.75 -8.83
N LEU A 255 1.74 27.07 -9.03
CA LEU A 255 1.42 28.09 -8.02
C LEU A 255 0.22 28.89 -8.49
N TYR A 256 -0.86 28.81 -7.72
CA TYR A 256 -2.08 29.54 -8.04
C TYR A 256 -1.94 31.03 -7.67
N LEU A 257 -2.18 31.89 -8.66
CA LEU A 257 -2.29 33.34 -8.50
C LEU A 257 -3.77 33.74 -8.66
N PRO A 258 -4.35 34.55 -7.75
CA PRO A 258 -5.79 34.74 -7.74
C PRO A 258 -6.33 35.47 -8.97
N LYS A 259 -7.28 34.85 -9.70
CA LYS A 259 -7.92 35.45 -10.88
C LYS A 259 -8.57 36.82 -10.61
N HIS A 260 -9.17 36.98 -9.42
CA HIS A 260 -9.82 38.23 -9.01
C HIS A 260 -8.84 39.41 -8.83
N LYS A 261 -7.54 39.14 -8.70
CA LYS A 261 -6.48 40.18 -8.67
C LYS A 261 -5.97 40.53 -10.08
N GLY A 262 -6.58 40.00 -11.14
CA GLY A 262 -6.23 40.32 -12.53
C GLY A 262 -5.11 39.47 -13.13
N PHE A 263 -4.65 38.42 -12.45
CA PHE A 263 -3.61 37.54 -12.99
C PHE A 263 -4.12 36.68 -14.16
N PRO A 264 -3.40 36.64 -15.30
CA PRO A 264 -3.77 35.79 -16.42
C PRO A 264 -3.64 34.29 -16.08
N PRO A 265 -4.21 33.39 -16.90
CA PRO A 265 -4.11 31.95 -16.68
C PRO A 265 -2.66 31.46 -16.56
N ILE A 266 -1.74 32.06 -17.32
CA ILE A 266 -0.30 31.85 -17.24
C ILE A 266 0.35 33.23 -17.11
N THR A 267 0.86 33.55 -15.92
CA THR A 267 1.55 34.82 -15.61
C THR A 267 3.04 34.70 -15.88
N ALA A 268 3.65 33.61 -15.43
CA ALA A 268 5.06 33.36 -15.60
C ALA A 268 5.37 31.87 -15.62
N ILE A 269 6.46 31.51 -16.28
CA ILE A 269 6.97 30.15 -16.37
C ILE A 269 8.40 30.15 -15.85
N VAL A 270 8.68 29.33 -14.84
CA VAL A 270 10.03 29.16 -14.31
C VAL A 270 10.59 27.82 -14.76
N THR A 271 11.73 27.86 -15.43
CA THR A 271 12.47 26.68 -15.91
C THR A 271 13.80 26.57 -15.18
N PHE A 272 14.25 25.34 -14.98
CA PHE A 272 15.61 25.06 -14.55
C PHE A 272 16.30 24.25 -15.64
N ARG A 273 17.31 24.85 -16.28
CA ARG A 273 18.08 24.25 -17.37
C ARG A 273 19.55 24.60 -17.20
N GLU A 274 20.42 23.61 -17.38
CA GLU A 274 21.88 23.79 -17.37
C GLU A 274 22.38 24.47 -16.08
N GLY A 275 21.80 24.12 -14.92
CA GLY A 275 22.16 24.71 -13.63
C GLY A 275 21.68 26.15 -13.42
N ARG A 276 20.89 26.71 -14.34
CA ARG A 276 20.38 28.08 -14.27
C ARG A 276 18.86 28.09 -14.17
N VAL A 277 18.36 28.98 -13.31
CA VAL A 277 16.93 29.28 -13.21
C VAL A 277 16.61 30.39 -14.21
N GLN A 278 15.62 30.17 -15.07
CA GLN A 278 15.10 31.19 -15.98
C GLN A 278 13.61 31.40 -15.70
N MET A 279 13.18 32.65 -15.70
CA MET A 279 11.78 33.03 -15.60
C MET A 279 11.36 33.76 -16.87
N GLU A 280 10.40 33.18 -17.57
CA GLU A 280 9.69 33.84 -18.65
C GLU A 280 8.45 34.53 -18.07
N ASN A 281 8.40 35.87 -18.14
CA ASN A 281 7.26 36.66 -17.75
C ASN A 281 6.33 36.86 -18.96
N LYS A 282 5.13 36.27 -18.91
CA LYS A 282 4.16 36.35 -20.01
C LYS A 282 3.43 37.68 -20.07
N LEU A 283 3.48 38.51 -19.02
CA LEU A 283 2.89 39.85 -19.02
C LEU A 283 3.77 40.86 -19.76
N SER A 284 5.08 40.83 -19.52
CA SER A 284 6.05 41.74 -20.15
C SER A 284 6.72 41.14 -21.39
N ASN A 285 6.46 39.86 -21.69
CA ASN A 285 7.11 39.10 -22.75
C ASN A 285 8.65 39.15 -22.67
N SER A 286 9.18 39.04 -21.44
CA SER A 286 10.61 39.10 -21.15
C SER A 286 11.09 37.85 -20.43
N THR A 287 12.34 37.47 -20.67
CA THR A 287 12.98 36.33 -20.00
C THR A 287 14.12 36.82 -19.14
N HIS A 288 14.14 36.40 -17.88
CA HIS A 288 15.15 36.77 -16.90
C HIS A 288 15.86 35.53 -16.39
N THR A 289 17.20 35.56 -16.38
CA THR A 289 18.00 34.55 -15.68
C THR A 289 18.14 34.97 -14.22
N LEU A 290 17.91 34.02 -13.31
CA LEU A 290 17.84 34.27 -11.88
C LEU A 290 18.94 33.46 -11.18
N ALA A 291 19.63 34.10 -10.24
CA ALA A 291 20.62 33.46 -9.39
C ALA A 291 20.04 33.16 -8.00
N SER A 292 20.77 32.38 -7.20
CA SER A 292 20.41 32.13 -5.79
C SER A 292 20.30 33.45 -5.03
N GLY A 293 19.28 33.59 -4.19
CA GLY A 293 18.99 34.79 -3.41
C GLY A 293 18.25 35.89 -4.19
N ASN A 294 18.05 35.75 -5.51
CA ASN A 294 17.18 36.68 -6.24
C ASN A 294 15.77 36.64 -5.66
N LYS A 295 15.25 37.83 -5.34
CA LYS A 295 13.86 38.02 -4.92
C LYS A 295 13.06 38.65 -6.05
N LEU A 296 11.87 38.12 -6.26
CA LEU A 296 10.92 38.52 -7.28
C LEU A 296 9.62 38.86 -6.58
N GLN A 297 8.99 39.94 -7.02
CA GLN A 297 7.67 40.32 -6.54
C GLN A 297 6.66 40.11 -7.67
N ILE A 298 5.65 39.28 -7.43
CA ILE A 298 4.53 39.07 -8.36
C ILE A 298 3.25 39.50 -7.64
N GLY A 299 2.83 40.74 -7.91
CA GLY A 299 1.78 41.41 -7.13
C GLY A 299 2.19 41.55 -5.66
N ASP A 300 1.44 40.93 -4.76
CA ASP A 300 1.72 40.97 -3.32
C ASP A 300 2.65 39.83 -2.86
N LEU A 301 3.01 38.91 -3.74
CA LEU A 301 3.77 37.71 -3.39
C LEU A 301 5.26 37.92 -3.61
N TRP A 302 6.04 37.57 -2.60
CA TRP A 302 7.50 37.52 -2.67
C TRP A 302 7.96 36.10 -2.96
N ILE A 303 8.76 35.96 -4.01
CA ILE A 303 9.33 34.69 -4.43
C ILE A 303 10.84 34.82 -4.38
N GLU A 304 11.49 33.90 -3.69
CA GLU A 304 12.95 33.83 -3.58
C GLU A 304 13.46 32.60 -4.30
N ILE A 305 14.53 32.76 -5.06
CA ILE A 305 15.21 31.66 -5.73
C ILE A 305 16.26 31.09 -4.79
N GLN A 306 16.19 29.79 -4.54
CA GLN A 306 17.22 29.06 -3.81
C GLN A 306 17.82 28.02 -4.76
N THR A 307 19.10 28.12 -5.05
CA THR A 307 19.84 27.04 -5.72
C THR A 307 20.75 26.37 -4.70
N ASP A 308 20.76 25.04 -4.67
CA ASP A 308 21.64 24.23 -3.80
C ASP A 308 23.05 24.06 -4.42
N THR A 309 23.42 24.94 -5.35
CA THR A 309 24.76 25.04 -5.92
C THR A 309 25.80 25.23 -4.81
N LYS A 310 26.49 24.12 -4.49
CA LYS A 310 27.90 24.15 -4.09
C LYS A 310 28.78 24.36 -5.30
#